data_AF-A0A7V6KFA0-F1
#
_entry.id   AF-A0A7V6KFA0-F1
#
_cell.length_a   1.000
_cell.length_b   1.000
_cell.length_c   1.000
_cell.angle_alpha   90.00
_cell.angle_beta   90.00
_cell.angle_gamma   90.00
#
_symmetry.space_group_name_H-M   'P 1'
#
loop_
_entity.id
_entity.type
_entity.pdbx_description
1 polymer ?
#
loop_
_entity_poly.entity_id
_entity_poly.type
_entity_poly.pdbx_seq_one_letter_code
_entity_poly.pdbx_strand_id
1 'polypeptide(L)'
;MSPITLTPTTSENLPLLREFAKYLDITSIIQDFIRSVIFAIYHGLYVLAKGARSVFEAILGFLDFTESTQLNELFQAYKPLIWVLMILSLMFVGYLIMFNKLQHRENVVTNIIILLVMMTILPMAITQFNSFVRTFLDDANQTQAEQQSATVVDDIFLSSIVDVELLARSGWPPIDEDLRLNQLTVDSLETFDINTRITDTSIHTALDEKLVYDQVTKMERSKLLPEILKEYYYRFSVNYWRGIFGLGVLAFVYIIYAIITARLILELAINKILALLISASDLHSGQRMKGAIIEIIKAYLTIIGMIFMTVIFGHFVNWLYHS
;
A
#
# COMPACT_ATOMS: atom_id res chain seq x y z
N MET A 1 23.71 12.66 33.75
CA MET A 1 23.17 13.48 32.65
C MET A 1 24.03 14.71 32.53
N SER A 2 24.89 14.74 31.51
CA SER A 2 25.73 15.90 31.22
C SER A 2 24.89 16.98 30.53
N PRO A 3 25.16 18.28 30.75
CA PRO A 3 24.47 19.35 30.04
C PRO A 3 24.87 19.30 28.55
N ILE A 4 23.88 19.16 27.68
CA ILE A 4 24.09 19.17 26.22
C ILE A 4 24.35 20.61 25.80
N THR A 5 25.54 20.85 25.26
CA THR A 5 25.96 22.15 24.75
C THR A 5 25.43 22.27 23.32
N LEU A 6 24.38 23.07 23.12
CA LEU A 6 24.00 23.49 21.76
C LEU A 6 25.14 24.33 21.21
N THR A 7 25.85 23.82 20.21
CA THR A 7 26.88 24.61 19.52
C THR A 7 26.20 25.76 18.80
N PRO A 8 26.72 27.00 18.90
CA PRO A 8 26.19 28.12 18.13
C PRO A 8 26.40 27.79 16.65
N THR A 9 25.32 27.49 15.94
CA THR A 9 25.38 27.10 14.54
C THR A 9 25.79 28.32 13.71
N THR A 10 27.02 28.26 13.20
CA THR A 10 27.73 29.25 12.38
C THR A 10 26.89 29.72 11.19
N SER A 11 27.24 30.87 10.60
CA SER A 11 26.61 31.49 9.42
C SER A 11 26.41 30.57 8.20
N GLU A 12 27.03 29.39 8.22
CA GLU A 12 26.96 28.32 7.21
C GLU A 12 25.57 27.64 7.12
N ASN A 13 24.79 27.58 8.21
CA ASN A 13 23.48 26.91 8.24
C ASN A 13 22.30 27.81 7.83
N LEU A 14 22.54 29.09 7.53
CA LEU A 14 21.50 30.06 7.17
C LEU A 14 20.63 29.67 5.94
N PRO A 15 21.20 29.08 4.87
CA PRO A 15 20.40 28.61 3.72
C PRO A 15 19.48 27.45 4.11
N LEU A 16 19.98 26.54 4.96
CA LEU A 16 19.27 25.36 5.43
C LEU A 16 18.12 25.73 6.39
N LEU A 17 18.34 26.69 7.29
CA LEU A 17 17.31 27.26 8.14
C LEU A 17 16.19 27.96 7.34
N ARG A 18 16.52 28.60 6.21
CA ARG A 18 15.50 29.17 5.30
C ARG A 18 14.66 28.08 4.63
N GLU A 19 15.24 26.92 4.35
CA GLU A 19 14.49 25.76 3.86
C GLU A 19 13.52 25.21 4.91
N PHE A 20 13.92 25.17 6.18
CA PHE A 20 13.06 24.73 7.28
C PHE A 20 12.04 25.80 7.73
N ALA A 21 12.22 27.07 7.37
CA ALA A 21 11.29 28.15 7.70
C ALA A 21 9.84 27.88 7.24
N LYS A 22 9.64 27.10 6.17
CA LYS A 22 8.31 26.68 5.69
C LYS A 22 7.54 25.80 6.69
N TYR A 23 8.22 25.22 7.67
CA TYR A 23 7.65 24.37 8.70
C TYR A 23 7.48 25.09 10.05
N LEU A 24 7.95 26.34 10.16
CA LEU A 24 7.96 27.12 11.39
C LEU A 24 6.71 28.01 11.48
N ASP A 25 5.71 27.51 12.19
CA ASP A 25 4.50 28.26 12.50
C ASP A 25 4.48 28.67 13.99
N ILE A 26 4.04 29.90 14.26
CA ILE A 26 3.86 30.44 15.61
C ILE A 26 2.45 30.14 16.11
N THR A 27 2.31 29.78 17.38
CA THR A 27 1.02 29.44 17.99
C THR A 27 0.10 30.64 18.12
N SER A 28 -1.18 30.46 17.79
CA SER A 28 -2.25 31.40 18.13
C SER A 28 -3.56 30.68 18.36
N ILE A 29 -4.49 31.27 19.12
CA ILE A 29 -5.78 30.62 19.46
C ILE A 29 -6.58 30.24 18.20
N ILE A 30 -6.62 31.13 17.21
CA ILE A 30 -7.35 30.90 15.96
C ILE A 30 -6.65 29.80 15.13
N GLN A 31 -5.32 29.82 15.10
CA GLN A 31 -4.53 28.83 14.37
C GLN A 31 -4.59 27.45 15.03
N ASP A 32 -4.58 27.36 16.37
CA ASP A 32 -4.78 26.11 17.12
C ASP A 32 -6.10 25.46 16.69
N PHE A 33 -7.18 26.25 16.63
CA PHE A 33 -8.50 25.76 16.19
C PHE A 33 -8.49 25.30 14.73
N ILE A 34 -7.98 26.13 13.80
CA ILE A 34 -7.94 25.79 12.36
C ILE A 34 -7.10 24.53 12.12
N ARG A 35 -5.93 24.44 12.77
CA ARG A 35 -5.03 23.27 12.67
C ARG A 35 -5.70 22.01 13.19
N SER A 36 -6.41 22.07 14.32
CA SER A 36 -7.21 20.94 14.82
C SER A 36 -8.28 20.51 13.83
N VAL A 37 -9.01 21.45 13.22
CA VAL A 37 -10.07 21.12 12.24
C VAL A 37 -9.47 20.49 10.97
N ILE A 38 -8.42 21.08 10.40
CA ILE A 38 -7.76 20.55 9.19
C ILE A 38 -7.14 19.17 9.49
N PHE A 39 -6.49 19.02 10.65
CA PHE A 39 -5.92 17.75 11.06
C PHE A 39 -7.00 16.67 11.28
N ALA A 40 -8.16 17.02 11.86
CA ALA A 40 -9.28 16.09 12.01
C ALA A 40 -9.80 15.59 10.65
N ILE A 41 -9.92 16.48 9.66
CA ILE A 41 -10.30 16.11 8.29
C ILE A 41 -9.23 15.21 7.67
N TYR A 42 -7.95 15.57 7.81
CA TYR A 42 -6.83 14.80 7.29
C TYR A 42 -6.73 13.39 7.90
N HIS A 43 -6.88 13.30 9.23
CA HIS A 43 -6.95 12.04 9.96
C HIS A 43 -8.18 11.22 9.55
N GLY A 44 -9.33 11.85 9.32
CA GLY A 44 -10.52 11.18 8.79
C GLY A 44 -10.27 10.54 7.41
N LEU A 45 -9.52 11.22 6.53
CA LEU A 45 -9.11 10.66 5.24
C LEU A 45 -8.13 9.48 5.39
N TYR A 46 -7.18 9.58 6.33
CA TYR A 46 -6.30 8.47 6.68
C TYR A 46 -7.07 7.24 7.17
N VAL A 47 -8.02 7.42 8.09
CA VAL A 47 -8.88 6.33 8.57
C VAL A 47 -9.69 5.71 7.43
N LEU A 48 -10.20 6.53 6.50
CA LEU A 48 -10.92 6.06 5.33
C LEU A 48 -10.01 5.23 4.41
N ALA A 49 -8.80 5.71 4.11
CA ALA A 49 -7.83 4.98 3.29
C ALA A 49 -7.41 3.65 3.95
N LYS A 50 -7.19 3.66 5.27
CA LYS A 50 -6.86 2.46 6.06
C LYS A 50 -8.01 1.45 6.08
N GLY A 51 -9.25 1.94 6.22
CA GLY A 51 -10.45 1.11 6.11
C GLY A 51 -10.66 0.52 4.71
N ALA A 52 -10.43 1.30 3.65
CA ALA A 52 -10.50 0.81 2.28
C ALA A 52 -9.47 -0.30 2.04
N ARG A 53 -8.24 -0.11 2.52
CA ARG A 53 -7.19 -1.12 2.47
C ARG A 53 -7.56 -2.39 3.22
N SER A 54 -8.06 -2.28 4.45
CA SER A 54 -8.44 -3.46 5.23
C SER A 54 -9.56 -4.26 4.60
N VAL A 55 -10.51 -3.60 3.91
CA VAL A 55 -11.53 -4.29 3.10
C VAL A 55 -10.88 -5.05 1.93
N PHE A 56 -9.93 -4.44 1.23
CA PHE A 56 -9.18 -5.13 0.17
C PHE A 56 -8.43 -6.36 0.70
N GLU A 57 -7.71 -6.24 1.81
CA GLU A 57 -6.98 -7.36 2.43
C GLU A 57 -7.92 -8.47 2.93
N ALA A 58 -9.05 -8.09 3.55
CA ALA A 58 -10.07 -9.04 3.98
C ALA A 58 -10.65 -9.82 2.80
N ILE A 59 -10.92 -9.14 1.68
CA ILE A 59 -11.39 -9.79 0.46
C ILE A 59 -10.31 -10.71 -0.12
N LEU A 60 -9.05 -10.26 -0.15
CA LEU A 60 -7.93 -11.08 -0.59
C LEU A 60 -7.76 -12.32 0.28
N GLY A 61 -8.06 -12.23 1.58
CA GLY A 61 -8.10 -13.36 2.50
C GLY A 61 -9.08 -14.47 2.09
N PHE A 62 -10.11 -14.16 1.28
CA PHE A 62 -11.02 -15.16 0.72
C PHE A 62 -10.45 -15.87 -0.52
N LEU A 63 -9.21 -15.62 -0.94
CA LEU A 63 -8.60 -16.32 -2.08
C LEU A 63 -8.55 -17.85 -1.86
N ASP A 64 -8.40 -18.29 -0.60
CA ASP A 64 -8.45 -19.71 -0.20
C ASP A 64 -9.84 -20.34 -0.38
N PHE A 65 -10.88 -19.54 -0.63
CA PHE A 65 -12.17 -20.07 -1.06
C PHE A 65 -12.00 -21.02 -2.25
N THR A 66 -11.08 -20.73 -3.17
CA THR A 66 -10.75 -21.59 -4.32
C THR A 66 -10.33 -23.02 -3.93
N GLU A 67 -9.90 -23.22 -2.68
CA GLU A 67 -9.51 -24.51 -2.09
C GLU A 67 -10.53 -25.07 -1.09
N SER A 68 -11.63 -24.35 -0.85
CA SER A 68 -12.65 -24.74 0.11
C SER A 68 -13.24 -26.12 -0.16
N THR A 69 -13.64 -26.79 0.93
CA THR A 69 -14.29 -28.11 0.87
C THR A 69 -15.51 -28.08 -0.05
N GLN A 70 -16.31 -27.01 0.01
CA GLN A 70 -17.53 -26.85 -0.79
C GLN A 70 -17.22 -26.83 -2.30
N LEU A 71 -16.18 -26.11 -2.72
CA LEU A 71 -15.78 -26.10 -4.12
C LEU A 71 -15.18 -27.45 -4.56
N ASN A 72 -14.45 -28.12 -3.67
CA ASN A 72 -13.93 -29.44 -3.96
C ASN A 72 -15.05 -30.50 -4.03
N GLU A 73 -16.12 -30.39 -3.25
CA GLU A 73 -17.29 -31.26 -3.35
C GLU A 73 -18.03 -31.08 -4.68
N LEU A 74 -18.23 -29.83 -5.11
CA LEU A 74 -18.76 -29.54 -6.44
C LEU A 74 -17.87 -30.17 -7.52
N PHE A 75 -16.55 -30.00 -7.40
CA PHE A 75 -15.60 -30.61 -8.32
C PHE A 75 -15.74 -32.14 -8.38
N GLN A 76 -15.88 -32.81 -7.23
CA GLN A 76 -16.09 -34.27 -7.16
C GLN A 76 -17.42 -34.67 -7.81
N ALA A 77 -18.49 -33.89 -7.62
CA ALA A 77 -19.78 -34.14 -8.25
C ALA A 77 -19.74 -34.09 -9.79
N TYR A 78 -18.92 -33.21 -10.36
CA TYR A 78 -18.76 -33.09 -11.82
C TYR A 78 -17.72 -34.04 -12.43
N LYS A 79 -16.90 -34.74 -11.63
CA LYS A 79 -15.90 -35.70 -12.15
C LYS A 79 -16.43 -36.76 -13.12
N PRO A 80 -17.60 -37.40 -12.88
CA PRO A 80 -18.13 -38.38 -13.82
C PRO A 80 -18.37 -37.78 -15.21
N LEU A 81 -18.88 -36.54 -15.26
CA LEU A 81 -19.12 -35.81 -16.51
C LEU A 81 -17.80 -35.53 -17.27
N ILE A 82 -16.73 -35.19 -16.54
CA ILE A 82 -15.40 -34.94 -17.10
C ILE A 82 -14.86 -36.20 -17.79
N TRP A 83 -14.99 -37.38 -17.16
CA TRP A 83 -14.56 -38.65 -17.77
C TRP A 83 -15.34 -38.97 -19.04
N VAL A 84 -16.66 -38.76 -19.05
CA VAL A 84 -17.50 -38.97 -20.24
C VAL A 84 -17.06 -38.04 -21.38
N LEU A 85 -16.84 -36.76 -21.09
CA LEU A 85 -16.35 -35.79 -22.08
C LEU A 85 -14.97 -36.16 -22.61
N MET A 86 -14.05 -36.61 -21.75
CA MET A 86 -12.73 -37.05 -22.18
C MET A 86 -12.80 -38.25 -23.12
N ILE A 87 -13.59 -39.27 -22.78
CA ILE A 87 -13.74 -40.46 -23.63
C ILE A 87 -14.31 -40.07 -25.00
N LEU A 88 -15.33 -39.21 -25.02
CA LEU A 88 -15.93 -38.72 -26.26
C LEU A 88 -14.93 -37.92 -27.11
N SER A 89 -14.16 -37.05 -26.47
CA SER A 89 -13.12 -36.22 -27.09
C SER A 89 -11.99 -37.08 -27.66
N LEU A 90 -11.54 -38.10 -26.93
CA LEU A 90 -10.57 -39.10 -27.39
C LEU A 90 -11.10 -39.90 -28.57
N MET A 91 -12.36 -40.36 -28.54
CA MET A 91 -12.97 -41.06 -29.67
C MET A 91 -13.01 -40.18 -30.92
N PHE A 92 -13.39 -38.90 -30.77
CA PHE A 92 -13.43 -37.96 -31.88
C PHE A 92 -12.05 -37.69 -32.47
N VAL A 93 -11.04 -37.45 -31.63
CA VAL A 93 -9.65 -37.30 -32.05
C VAL A 93 -9.15 -38.57 -32.74
N GLY A 94 -9.43 -39.75 -32.18
CA GLY A 94 -9.07 -41.05 -32.76
C GLY A 94 -9.70 -41.28 -34.14
N TYR A 95 -10.98 -40.92 -34.30
CA TYR A 95 -11.66 -40.94 -35.60
C TYR A 95 -10.95 -40.05 -36.63
N LEU A 96 -10.61 -38.81 -36.27
CA LEU A 96 -9.93 -37.88 -37.19
C LEU A 96 -8.55 -38.41 -37.62
N ILE A 97 -7.82 -39.08 -36.71
CA ILE A 97 -6.53 -39.71 -37.00
C ILE A 97 -6.70 -40.87 -37.99
N MET A 98 -7.70 -41.74 -37.78
CA MET A 98 -7.96 -42.93 -38.62
C MET A 98 -8.30 -42.56 -40.07
N PHE A 99 -9.12 -41.52 -40.27
CA PHE A 99 -9.54 -41.07 -41.60
C PHE A 99 -8.60 -40.03 -42.24
N ASN A 100 -7.44 -39.78 -41.63
CA ASN A 100 -6.47 -38.77 -42.07
C ASN A 100 -7.07 -37.37 -42.32
N LYS A 101 -8.12 -37.02 -41.56
CA LYS A 101 -8.77 -35.70 -41.61
C LYS A 101 -8.12 -34.68 -40.67
N LEU A 102 -7.06 -35.09 -39.99
CA LEU A 102 -6.35 -34.29 -39.00
C LEU A 102 -5.23 -33.49 -39.67
N GLN A 103 -5.42 -32.18 -39.84
CA GLN A 103 -4.45 -31.29 -40.50
C GLN A 103 -3.18 -31.04 -39.67
N HIS A 104 -3.26 -31.06 -38.33
CA HIS A 104 -2.14 -30.79 -37.42
C HIS A 104 -2.01 -31.90 -36.37
N ARG A 105 -1.39 -33.03 -36.76
CA ARG A 105 -1.34 -34.24 -35.91
C ARG A 105 -0.50 -34.05 -34.65
N GLU A 106 0.55 -33.23 -34.74
CA GLU A 106 1.46 -32.87 -33.66
C GLU A 106 0.76 -32.16 -32.49
N ASN A 107 -0.25 -31.34 -32.78
CA ASN A 107 -0.98 -30.57 -31.77
C ASN A 107 -1.83 -31.47 -30.85
N VAL A 108 -2.26 -32.64 -31.33
CA VAL A 108 -3.04 -33.58 -30.51
C VAL A 108 -2.23 -34.11 -29.34
N VAL A 109 -0.95 -34.45 -29.56
CA VAL A 109 -0.06 -34.92 -28.48
C VAL A 109 0.13 -33.81 -27.45
N THR A 110 0.38 -32.58 -27.90
CA THR A 110 0.48 -31.42 -27.01
C THR A 110 -0.80 -31.19 -26.21
N ASN A 111 -1.97 -31.32 -26.83
CA ASN A 111 -3.24 -31.13 -26.15
C ASN A 111 -3.52 -32.22 -25.11
N ILE A 112 -3.13 -33.47 -25.37
CA ILE A 112 -3.21 -34.56 -24.39
C ILE A 112 -2.28 -34.28 -23.19
N ILE A 113 -1.07 -33.77 -23.43
CA ILE A 113 -0.14 -33.39 -22.37
C ILE A 113 -0.72 -32.25 -21.52
N ILE A 114 -1.24 -31.20 -22.16
CA ILE A 114 -1.82 -30.06 -21.43
C ILE A 114 -3.07 -30.51 -20.63
N LEU A 115 -3.90 -31.42 -21.16
CA LEU A 115 -5.02 -32.01 -20.45
C LEU A 115 -4.57 -32.72 -19.17
N LEU A 116 -3.53 -33.56 -19.26
CA LEU A 116 -2.95 -34.24 -18.09
C LEU A 116 -2.40 -33.25 -17.06
N VAL A 117 -1.72 -32.20 -17.53
CA VAL A 117 -1.23 -31.09 -16.70
C VAL A 117 -2.39 -30.35 -16.02
N MET A 118 -3.48 -30.05 -16.72
CA MET A 118 -4.64 -29.39 -16.12
C MET A 118 -5.36 -30.27 -15.11
N MET A 119 -5.39 -31.59 -15.32
CA MET A 119 -5.94 -32.53 -14.34
C MET A 119 -5.10 -32.67 -13.08
N THR A 120 -3.78 -32.61 -13.19
CA THR A 120 -2.86 -32.96 -12.10
C THR A 120 -2.20 -31.75 -11.46
N ILE A 121 -1.64 -30.86 -12.27
CA ILE A 121 -0.84 -29.71 -11.83
C ILE A 121 -1.71 -28.49 -11.53
N LEU A 122 -2.80 -28.24 -12.27
CA LEU A 122 -3.60 -27.02 -12.06
C LEU A 122 -4.09 -26.83 -10.60
N PRO A 123 -4.62 -27.87 -9.91
CA PRO A 123 -5.01 -27.71 -8.52
C PRO A 123 -3.84 -27.28 -7.63
N MET A 124 -2.67 -27.88 -7.84
CA MET A 124 -1.43 -27.51 -7.13
C MET A 124 -0.96 -26.10 -7.52
N ALA A 125 -1.07 -25.71 -8.79
CA ALA A 125 -0.67 -24.36 -9.22
C ALA A 125 -1.53 -23.28 -8.56
N ILE A 126 -2.86 -23.51 -8.45
CA ILE A 126 -3.78 -22.61 -7.73
C ILE A 126 -3.33 -22.45 -6.27
N THR A 127 -3.01 -23.55 -5.58
CA THR A 127 -2.58 -23.45 -4.17
C THR A 127 -1.26 -22.72 -4.01
N GLN A 128 -0.31 -22.97 -4.91
CA GLN A 128 0.98 -22.28 -4.92
C GLN A 128 0.81 -20.79 -5.24
N PHE A 129 -0.06 -20.43 -6.19
CA PHE A 129 -0.34 -19.03 -6.48
C PHE A 129 -1.06 -18.31 -5.34
N ASN A 130 -1.99 -18.98 -4.65
CA ASN A 130 -2.63 -18.43 -3.44
C ASN A 130 -1.59 -18.11 -2.37
N SER A 131 -0.70 -19.06 -2.08
CA SER A 131 0.41 -18.85 -1.14
C SER A 131 1.34 -17.74 -1.59
N PHE A 132 1.69 -17.69 -2.87
CA PHE A 132 2.58 -16.67 -3.42
C PHE A 132 1.99 -15.27 -3.25
N VAL A 133 0.69 -15.08 -3.55
CA VAL A 133 -0.01 -13.80 -3.34
C VAL A 133 0.05 -13.37 -1.88
N ARG A 134 -0.16 -14.30 -0.93
CA ARG A 134 -0.10 -14.04 0.51
C ARG A 134 1.30 -13.61 0.94
N THR A 135 2.31 -14.41 0.60
CA THR A 135 3.72 -14.09 0.90
C THR A 135 4.11 -12.75 0.30
N PHE A 136 3.69 -12.46 -0.93
CA PHE A 136 4.00 -11.18 -1.57
C PHE A 136 3.31 -9.99 -0.87
N LEU A 137 2.09 -10.16 -0.37
CA LEU A 137 1.42 -9.13 0.45
C LEU A 137 2.14 -8.96 1.79
N ASP A 138 2.51 -10.05 2.45
CA ASP A 138 3.19 -10.02 3.75
C ASP A 138 4.57 -9.37 3.63
N ASP A 139 5.35 -9.71 2.60
CA ASP A 139 6.66 -9.10 2.31
C ASP A 139 6.52 -7.60 1.99
N ALA A 140 5.49 -7.23 1.21
CA ALA A 140 5.19 -5.83 0.92
C ALA A 140 4.86 -5.04 2.21
N ASN A 141 4.22 -5.68 3.19
CA ASN A 141 3.92 -5.06 4.49
C ASN A 141 5.15 -5.01 5.40
N GLN A 142 5.96 -6.06 5.40
CA GLN A 142 7.19 -6.13 6.20
C GLN A 142 8.22 -5.09 5.75
N THR A 143 8.35 -4.86 4.45
CA THR A 143 9.22 -3.81 3.90
C THR A 143 8.86 -2.42 4.46
N GLN A 144 7.57 -2.19 4.73
CA GLN A 144 7.11 -0.94 5.34
C GLN A 144 7.42 -0.91 6.85
N ALA A 145 7.27 -2.05 7.54
CA ALA A 145 7.48 -2.16 8.98
C ALA A 145 8.93 -1.84 9.40
N GLU A 146 9.92 -2.18 8.57
CA GLU A 146 11.32 -1.76 8.78
C GLU A 146 11.48 -0.24 8.80
N GLN A 147 10.63 0.48 8.05
CA GLN A 147 10.54 1.94 8.06
C GLN A 147 9.63 2.46 9.19
N GLN A 148 9.40 1.69 10.26
CA GLN A 148 8.50 2.04 11.39
C GLN A 148 7.04 2.38 10.98
N SER A 149 6.63 2.05 9.76
CA SER A 149 5.29 2.27 9.21
C SER A 149 4.63 0.92 8.92
N ALA A 150 3.45 0.62 9.46
CA ALA A 150 2.88 -0.73 9.27
C ALA A 150 2.40 -1.00 7.83
N THR A 151 2.03 0.04 7.07
CA THR A 151 1.52 -0.06 5.70
C THR A 151 1.88 1.17 4.87
N VAL A 152 1.71 1.09 3.54
CA VAL A 152 1.87 2.25 2.63
C VAL A 152 0.96 3.43 3.02
N VAL A 153 -0.26 3.16 3.51
CA VAL A 153 -1.19 4.21 3.96
C VAL A 153 -0.64 4.90 5.20
N ASP A 154 -0.13 4.12 6.15
CA ASP A 154 0.50 4.64 7.37
C ASP A 154 1.74 5.46 7.02
N ASP A 155 2.55 4.98 6.07
CA ASP A 155 3.78 5.65 5.69
C ASP A 155 3.54 7.00 5.01
N ILE A 156 2.57 7.09 4.09
CA ILE A 156 2.18 8.39 3.48
C ILE A 156 1.65 9.37 4.54
N PHE A 157 0.94 8.87 5.55
CA PHE A 157 0.43 9.69 6.63
C PHE A 157 1.55 10.19 7.55
N LEU A 158 2.41 9.28 8.03
CA LEU A 158 3.49 9.58 8.95
C LEU A 158 4.58 10.44 8.29
N SER A 159 4.96 10.14 7.04
CA SER A 159 5.93 10.94 6.27
C SER A 159 5.46 12.37 5.99
N SER A 160 4.14 12.63 6.05
CA SER A 160 3.59 13.99 5.92
C SER A 160 3.91 14.90 7.11
N ILE A 161 4.22 14.32 8.26
CA ILE A 161 4.43 15.01 9.53
C ILE A 161 5.92 15.27 9.73
N VAL A 162 6.25 16.50 10.11
CA VAL A 162 7.61 16.95 10.40
C VAL A 162 7.70 17.33 11.87
N ASP A 163 8.62 16.73 12.61
CA ASP A 163 8.94 17.09 14.00
C ASP A 163 10.09 18.11 14.01
N VAL A 164 9.71 19.38 14.18
CA VAL A 164 10.63 20.53 14.21
C VAL A 164 11.55 20.47 15.43
N GLU A 165 11.07 19.96 16.56
CA GLU A 165 11.88 19.82 17.76
C GLU A 165 12.99 18.80 17.54
N LEU A 166 12.67 17.68 16.90
CA LEU A 166 13.64 16.66 16.53
C LEU A 166 14.70 17.23 15.57
N LEU A 167 14.29 17.97 14.54
CA LEU A 167 15.21 18.59 13.59
C LEU A 167 16.16 19.59 14.26
N ALA A 168 15.63 20.42 15.17
CA ALA A 168 16.42 21.36 15.93
C ALA A 168 17.45 20.65 16.83
N ARG A 169 17.06 19.54 17.49
CA ARG A 169 17.96 18.72 18.33
C ARG A 169 19.04 18.02 17.51
N SER A 170 18.73 17.62 16.28
CA SER A 170 19.66 17.00 15.33
C SER A 170 20.58 18.00 14.62
N GLY A 171 20.46 19.30 14.93
CA GLY A 171 21.33 20.33 14.36
C GLY A 171 20.99 20.72 12.92
N TRP A 172 19.75 20.50 12.49
CA TRP A 172 19.29 20.74 11.12
C TRP A 172 20.13 19.94 10.13
N PRO A 173 19.97 18.61 10.06
CA PRO A 173 20.62 17.84 9.01
C PRO A 173 20.12 18.29 7.62
N PRO A 174 20.95 18.17 6.57
CA PRO A 174 20.46 18.32 5.20
C PRO A 174 19.30 17.36 4.96
N ILE A 175 18.25 17.82 4.28
CA ILE A 175 17.11 16.97 3.91
C ILE A 175 17.60 16.03 2.81
N ASP A 176 17.88 14.78 3.17
CA ASP A 176 18.17 13.69 2.24
C ASP A 176 16.97 12.74 2.12
N GLU A 177 17.02 11.86 1.13
CA GLU A 177 15.90 10.96 0.75
C GLU A 177 15.58 9.90 1.82
N ASP A 178 16.51 9.64 2.75
CA ASP A 178 16.40 8.65 3.82
C ASP A 178 16.06 9.28 5.19
N LEU A 179 16.07 10.61 5.30
CA LEU A 179 15.82 11.32 6.55
C LEU A 179 14.33 11.37 6.86
N ARG A 180 13.88 10.44 7.72
CA ARG A 180 12.58 10.60 8.37
C ARG A 180 12.59 11.83 9.28
N LEU A 181 11.72 12.77 8.95
CA LEU A 181 11.60 14.04 9.67
C LEU A 181 10.81 13.92 10.99
N ASN A 182 10.46 12.71 11.41
CA ASN A 182 9.78 12.43 12.67
C ASN A 182 10.11 10.99 13.18
N GLN A 183 9.75 10.71 14.44
CA GLN A 183 9.85 9.37 15.06
C GLN A 183 8.46 8.82 15.45
N LEU A 184 7.42 9.23 14.72
CA LEU A 184 6.04 8.82 15.00
C LEU A 184 5.82 7.41 14.44
N THR A 185 5.10 6.61 15.22
CA THR A 185 4.59 5.30 14.82
C THR A 185 3.06 5.32 14.80
N VAL A 186 2.44 4.31 14.19
CA VAL A 186 0.97 4.16 14.18
C VAL A 186 0.40 4.21 15.60
N ASP A 187 1.06 3.56 16.57
CA ASP A 187 0.62 3.53 17.97
C ASP A 187 0.72 4.92 18.63
N SER A 188 1.69 5.73 18.22
CA SER A 188 1.85 7.09 18.76
C SER A 188 0.71 8.04 18.35
N LEU A 189 -0.11 7.67 17.35
CA LEU A 189 -1.22 8.49 16.87
C LEU A 189 -2.38 8.58 17.86
N GLU A 190 -2.51 7.64 18.81
CA GLU A 190 -3.58 7.68 19.82
C GLU A 190 -3.43 8.88 20.78
N THR A 191 -2.19 9.28 21.05
CA THR A 191 -1.87 10.39 21.96
C THR A 191 -1.32 11.61 21.23
N PHE A 192 -1.33 11.57 19.89
CA PHE A 192 -0.77 12.62 19.05
C PHE A 192 -1.64 13.89 19.11
N ASP A 193 -1.00 15.01 19.47
CA ASP A 193 -1.61 16.35 19.42
C ASP A 193 -0.83 17.25 18.46
N ILE A 194 -1.49 17.67 17.39
CA ILE A 194 -0.96 18.58 16.36
C ILE A 194 -0.60 19.97 16.88
N ASN A 195 -1.19 20.37 18.03
CA ASN A 195 -0.96 21.67 18.67
C ASN A 195 0.12 21.61 19.77
N THR A 196 0.86 20.50 19.86
CA THR A 196 2.02 20.39 20.75
C THR A 196 3.02 21.53 20.49
N ARG A 197 3.49 22.16 21.56
CA ARG A 197 4.34 23.36 21.53
C ARG A 197 5.77 23.03 21.96
N ILE A 198 6.75 23.71 21.36
CA ILE A 198 8.15 23.58 21.78
C ILE A 198 8.37 24.45 23.03
N THR A 199 8.57 23.81 24.18
CA THR A 199 8.76 24.50 25.48
C THR A 199 10.23 24.67 25.88
N ASP A 200 11.15 23.97 25.21
CA ASP A 200 12.60 24.06 25.46
C ASP A 200 13.10 25.47 25.10
N THR A 201 13.46 26.24 26.13
CA THR A 201 13.87 27.65 26.00
C THR A 201 15.10 27.80 25.12
N SER A 202 15.99 26.80 25.11
CA SER A 202 17.23 26.81 24.33
C SER A 202 16.95 26.69 22.84
N ILE A 203 15.99 25.85 22.48
CA ILE A 203 15.52 25.68 21.10
C ILE A 203 14.74 26.93 20.69
N HIS A 204 13.79 27.37 21.52
CA HIS A 204 12.96 28.54 21.23
C HIS A 204 13.80 29.81 20.97
N THR A 205 14.81 30.07 21.82
CA THR A 205 15.72 31.21 21.65
C THR A 205 16.57 31.08 20.39
N ALA A 206 17.03 29.87 20.05
CA ALA A 206 17.80 29.62 18.83
C ALA A 206 16.97 29.81 17.55
N LEU A 207 15.66 29.52 17.56
CA LEU A 207 14.77 29.84 16.46
C LEU A 207 14.52 31.36 16.35
N ASP A 208 14.30 32.03 17.47
CA ASP A 208 14.03 33.48 17.52
C ASP A 208 15.24 34.34 17.13
N GLU A 209 16.46 33.94 17.53
CA GLU A 209 17.70 34.63 17.18
C GLU A 209 18.03 34.52 15.67
N LYS A 210 17.53 33.47 15.00
CA LYS A 210 17.88 33.14 13.62
C LYS A 210 16.84 33.56 12.58
N LEU A 211 15.58 33.76 12.96
CA LEU A 211 14.51 34.27 12.11
C LEU A 211 14.35 35.79 12.25
N VAL A 212 15.43 36.55 12.02
CA VAL A 212 15.31 38.01 11.91
C VAL A 212 14.78 38.38 10.52
N TYR A 213 13.45 38.33 10.38
CA TYR A 213 12.71 39.31 9.61
C TYR A 213 11.34 39.57 10.27
N ASP A 214 11.26 40.70 10.98
CA ASP A 214 10.07 41.44 11.41
C ASP A 214 9.34 41.14 12.75
N GLN A 215 9.98 40.57 13.79
CA GLN A 215 9.30 40.43 15.11
C GLN A 215 10.09 40.78 16.38
N VAL A 216 11.32 41.32 16.27
CA VAL A 216 12.10 41.75 17.46
C VAL A 216 11.38 42.84 18.27
N THR A 217 10.42 43.57 17.67
CA THR A 217 9.66 44.64 18.34
C THR A 217 8.42 44.17 19.12
N LYS A 218 8.02 42.88 19.03
CA LYS A 218 6.84 42.35 19.76
C LYS A 218 7.17 41.58 21.04
N MET A 219 8.41 41.11 21.21
CA MET A 219 8.81 40.23 22.31
C MET A 219 8.77 40.87 23.71
N GLU A 220 8.93 42.18 23.85
CA GLU A 220 8.83 42.81 25.19
C GLU A 220 7.39 42.87 25.73
N ARG A 221 6.37 42.75 24.86
CA ARG A 221 4.96 42.78 25.26
C ARG A 221 4.42 41.44 25.75
N SER A 222 5.08 40.31 25.44
CA SER A 222 4.56 38.97 25.72
C SER A 222 4.91 38.43 27.11
N LYS A 223 5.95 38.96 27.77
CA LYS A 223 6.35 38.56 29.13
C LYS A 223 5.30 38.83 30.20
N LEU A 224 4.36 39.74 29.95
CA LEU A 224 3.28 40.15 30.86
C LEU A 224 1.92 39.53 30.52
N LEU A 225 1.85 38.70 29.48
CA LEU A 225 0.59 38.06 29.07
C LEU A 225 0.38 36.74 29.83
N PRO A 226 -0.88 36.36 30.13
CA PRO A 226 -1.22 35.03 30.62
C PRO A 226 -0.56 33.95 29.75
N GLU A 227 -0.20 32.81 30.33
CA GLU A 227 0.53 31.72 29.66
C GLU A 227 -0.14 31.22 28.37
N ILE A 228 -1.46 31.40 28.26
CA ILE A 228 -2.31 31.09 27.10
C ILE A 228 -2.02 32.00 25.89
N LEU A 229 -1.44 33.18 26.13
CA LEU A 229 -1.11 34.21 25.14
C LEU A 229 0.40 34.31 24.86
N LYS A 230 1.22 33.44 25.47
CA LYS A 230 2.64 33.32 25.09
C LYS A 230 2.72 32.62 23.73
N GLU A 231 3.43 33.24 22.81
CA GLU A 231 3.70 32.72 21.47
C GLU A 231 4.85 31.71 21.56
N TYR A 232 4.60 30.46 21.16
CA TYR A 232 5.61 29.41 21.00
C TYR A 232 5.61 28.93 19.54
N TYR A 233 6.61 28.16 19.13
CA TYR A 233 6.55 27.43 17.86
C TYR A 233 5.80 26.11 18.04
N TYR A 234 5.03 25.71 17.02
CA TYR A 234 4.49 24.36 16.96
C TYR A 234 5.62 23.34 16.80
N ARG A 235 5.50 22.22 17.49
CA ARG A 235 6.43 21.09 17.34
C ARG A 235 6.24 20.37 16.00
N PHE A 236 5.00 20.18 15.58
CA PHE A 236 4.67 19.41 14.39
C PHE A 236 4.22 20.32 13.25
N SER A 237 4.77 20.10 12.07
CA SER A 237 4.29 20.68 10.81
C SER A 237 3.81 19.58 9.89
N VAL A 238 2.74 19.82 9.12
CA VAL A 238 2.12 18.78 8.29
C VAL A 238 1.99 19.28 6.86
N ASN A 239 2.45 18.46 5.92
CA ASN A 239 2.28 18.74 4.51
C ASN A 239 0.93 18.20 3.99
N TYR A 240 -0.14 18.94 4.28
CA TYR A 240 -1.50 18.51 3.97
C TYR A 240 -1.75 18.28 2.47
N TRP A 241 -1.19 19.10 1.58
CA TRP A 241 -1.46 18.99 0.13
C TRP A 241 -1.06 17.62 -0.43
N ARG A 242 0.18 17.20 -0.15
CA ARG A 242 0.73 15.91 -0.61
C ARG A 242 0.07 14.73 0.11
N GLY A 243 -0.09 14.84 1.42
CA GLY A 243 -0.75 13.81 2.22
C GLY A 243 -2.20 13.56 1.80
N ILE A 244 -2.99 14.62 1.58
CA ILE A 244 -4.40 14.51 1.15
C ILE A 244 -4.49 13.85 -0.22
N PHE A 245 -3.62 14.26 -1.17
CA PHE A 245 -3.61 13.66 -2.49
C PHE A 245 -3.24 12.17 -2.45
N GLY A 246 -2.15 11.81 -1.76
CA GLY A 246 -1.70 10.43 -1.64
C GLY A 246 -2.73 9.52 -0.98
N LEU A 247 -3.29 9.94 0.17
CA LEU A 247 -4.30 9.17 0.88
C LEU A 247 -5.63 9.09 0.12
N GLY A 248 -6.04 10.18 -0.53
CA GLY A 248 -7.25 10.21 -1.35
C GLY A 248 -7.17 9.25 -2.54
N VAL A 249 -6.03 9.21 -3.23
CA VAL A 249 -5.79 8.26 -4.32
C VAL A 249 -5.79 6.83 -3.78
N LEU A 250 -5.07 6.53 -2.69
CA LEU A 250 -5.05 5.18 -2.12
C LEU A 250 -6.42 4.72 -1.64
N ALA A 251 -7.18 5.57 -0.98
CA ALA A 251 -8.55 5.28 -0.57
C ALA A 251 -9.40 4.82 -1.76
N PHE A 252 -9.37 5.59 -2.85
CA PHE A 252 -10.12 5.28 -4.06
C PHE A 252 -9.64 3.98 -4.73
N VAL A 253 -8.32 3.82 -4.85
CA VAL A 253 -7.68 2.65 -5.46
C VAL A 253 -8.02 1.37 -4.69
N TYR A 254 -7.91 1.37 -3.36
CA TYR A 254 -8.21 0.19 -2.55
C TYR A 254 -9.68 -0.21 -2.61
N ILE A 255 -10.62 0.74 -2.70
CA ILE A 255 -12.05 0.42 -2.91
C ILE A 255 -12.23 -0.30 -4.25
N ILE A 256 -11.59 0.19 -5.32
CA ILE A 256 -11.66 -0.46 -6.63
C ILE A 256 -11.00 -1.84 -6.58
N TYR A 257 -9.82 -1.94 -5.98
CA TYR A 257 -9.08 -3.20 -5.88
C TYR A 257 -9.84 -4.23 -5.06
N ALA A 258 -10.55 -3.84 -4.00
CA ALA A 258 -11.46 -4.70 -3.26
C ALA A 258 -12.53 -5.33 -4.18
N ILE A 259 -13.21 -4.50 -4.98
CA ILE A 259 -14.26 -4.96 -5.91
C ILE A 259 -13.67 -5.87 -7.00
N ILE A 260 -12.54 -5.47 -7.60
CA ILE A 260 -11.90 -6.27 -8.65
C ILE A 260 -11.41 -7.61 -8.08
N THR A 261 -10.82 -7.61 -6.90
CA THR A 261 -10.33 -8.84 -6.25
C THR A 261 -11.47 -9.79 -5.93
N ALA A 262 -12.59 -9.30 -5.42
CA ALA A 262 -13.78 -10.12 -5.20
C ALA A 262 -14.26 -10.78 -6.50
N ARG A 263 -14.32 -10.01 -7.60
CA ARG A 263 -14.64 -10.55 -8.93
C ARG A 263 -13.63 -11.59 -9.38
N LEU A 264 -12.32 -11.34 -9.24
CA LEU A 264 -11.27 -12.26 -9.65
C LEU A 264 -11.29 -13.58 -8.86
N ILE A 265 -11.61 -13.54 -7.56
CA ILE A 265 -11.77 -14.75 -6.75
C ILE A 265 -12.93 -15.61 -7.25
N LEU A 266 -14.07 -14.98 -7.61
CA LEU A 266 -15.19 -15.68 -8.23
C LEU A 266 -14.84 -16.26 -9.60
N GLU A 267 -14.12 -15.51 -10.43
CA GLU A 267 -13.62 -15.98 -11.73
C GLU A 267 -12.67 -17.17 -11.56
N LEU A 268 -11.75 -17.13 -10.60
CA LEU A 268 -10.84 -18.23 -10.29
C LEU A 268 -11.59 -19.49 -9.83
N ALA A 269 -12.59 -19.34 -8.95
CA ALA A 269 -13.42 -20.45 -8.49
C ALA A 269 -14.17 -21.12 -9.66
N ILE A 270 -14.79 -20.32 -10.52
CA ILE A 270 -15.50 -20.80 -11.71
C ILE A 270 -14.52 -21.46 -12.69
N ASN A 271 -13.39 -20.81 -12.94
CA ASN A 271 -12.37 -21.31 -13.87
C ASN A 271 -11.71 -22.59 -13.37
N LYS A 272 -11.54 -22.81 -12.07
CA LYS A 272 -11.07 -24.11 -11.54
C LYS A 272 -12.00 -25.26 -11.95
N ILE A 273 -13.32 -25.06 -11.91
CA ILE A 273 -14.31 -26.08 -12.28
C ILE A 273 -14.40 -26.20 -13.81
N LEU A 274 -14.57 -25.07 -14.51
CA LEU A 274 -14.79 -25.05 -15.95
C LEU A 274 -13.54 -25.45 -16.73
N ALA A 275 -12.34 -25.08 -16.28
CA ALA A 275 -11.12 -25.39 -16.98
C ALA A 275 -10.96 -26.90 -17.16
N LEU A 276 -11.37 -27.71 -16.19
CA LEU A 276 -11.31 -29.16 -16.31
C LEU A 276 -12.31 -29.73 -17.34
N LEU A 277 -13.53 -29.19 -17.35
CA LEU A 277 -14.56 -29.55 -18.33
C LEU A 277 -14.17 -29.13 -19.76
N ILE A 278 -13.63 -27.92 -19.90
CA ILE A 278 -13.13 -27.37 -21.16
C ILE A 278 -11.95 -28.21 -21.66
N SER A 279 -11.00 -28.56 -20.78
CA SER A 279 -9.86 -29.41 -21.12
C SER A 279 -10.30 -30.76 -21.66
N ALA A 280 -11.29 -31.39 -21.01
CA ALA A 280 -11.80 -32.69 -21.42
C ALA A 280 -12.47 -32.67 -22.80
N SER A 281 -13.14 -31.57 -23.15
CA SER A 281 -13.91 -31.45 -24.40
C SER A 281 -13.12 -30.89 -25.58
N ASP A 282 -12.02 -30.16 -25.35
CA ASP A 282 -11.25 -29.46 -26.39
C ASP A 282 -9.89 -30.11 -26.70
N LEU A 283 -9.87 -31.44 -26.88
CA LEU A 283 -8.63 -32.17 -27.16
C LEU A 283 -8.15 -31.99 -28.61
N HIS A 284 -9.09 -31.68 -29.53
CA HIS A 284 -8.78 -31.51 -30.94
C HIS A 284 -8.04 -30.18 -31.21
N SER A 285 -8.56 -29.05 -30.74
CA SER A 285 -7.96 -27.73 -30.98
C SER A 285 -7.00 -27.31 -29.88
N GLY A 286 -7.35 -27.57 -28.62
CA GLY A 286 -6.59 -27.17 -27.43
C GLY A 286 -6.54 -25.67 -27.17
N GLN A 287 -7.24 -24.85 -27.97
CA GLN A 287 -7.22 -23.41 -27.84
C GLN A 287 -7.95 -22.95 -26.57
N ARG A 288 -9.09 -23.57 -26.25
CA ARG A 288 -9.92 -23.21 -25.10
C ARG A 288 -9.25 -23.64 -23.80
N MET A 289 -8.57 -24.79 -23.81
CA MET A 289 -7.77 -25.27 -22.68
C MET A 289 -6.61 -24.30 -22.36
N LYS A 290 -5.85 -23.89 -23.37
CA LYS A 290 -4.79 -22.87 -23.22
C LYS A 290 -5.37 -21.53 -22.73
N GLY A 291 -6.51 -21.13 -23.28
CA GLY A 291 -7.23 -19.93 -22.85
C GLY A 291 -7.58 -19.95 -21.36
N ALA A 292 -8.14 -21.06 -20.86
CA ALA A 292 -8.50 -21.21 -19.45
C ALA A 292 -7.28 -21.10 -18.51
N ILE A 293 -6.13 -21.69 -18.89
CA ILE A 293 -4.87 -21.52 -18.14
C ILE A 293 -4.47 -20.05 -18.08
N ILE A 294 -4.50 -19.37 -19.25
CA ILE A 294 -4.12 -17.97 -19.36
C ILE A 294 -5.04 -17.08 -18.51
N GLU A 295 -6.34 -17.35 -18.46
CA GLU A 295 -7.28 -16.60 -17.62
C GLU A 295 -6.98 -16.75 -16.13
N ILE A 296 -6.67 -17.96 -15.67
CA ILE A 296 -6.26 -18.22 -14.28
C ILE A 296 -4.96 -17.46 -13.96
N ILE A 297 -3.94 -17.59 -14.80
CA ILE A 297 -2.66 -16.89 -14.61
C ILE A 297 -2.86 -15.36 -14.63
N LYS A 298 -3.67 -14.84 -15.55
CA LYS A 298 -3.97 -13.40 -15.62
C LYS A 298 -4.64 -12.89 -14.36
N ALA A 299 -5.55 -13.65 -13.75
CA ALA A 299 -6.19 -13.26 -12.50
C ALA A 299 -5.15 -13.09 -11.38
N TYR A 300 -4.25 -14.07 -11.20
CA TYR A 300 -3.18 -13.97 -10.22
C TYR A 300 -2.19 -12.84 -10.51
N LEU A 301 -1.75 -12.70 -11.77
CA LEU A 301 -0.87 -11.60 -12.17
C LEU A 301 -1.50 -10.23 -11.92
N THR A 302 -2.82 -10.10 -12.12
CA THR A 302 -3.54 -8.86 -11.83
C THR A 302 -3.53 -8.56 -10.34
N ILE A 303 -3.78 -9.54 -9.48
CA ILE A 303 -3.74 -9.38 -8.01
C ILE A 303 -2.34 -8.99 -7.54
N ILE A 304 -1.30 -9.70 -7.99
CA ILE A 304 0.10 -9.40 -7.64
C ILE A 304 0.47 -8.00 -8.13
N GLY A 305 0.09 -7.66 -9.37
CA GLY A 305 0.31 -6.35 -9.96
C GLY A 305 -0.35 -5.22 -9.17
N MET A 306 -1.55 -5.45 -8.62
CA MET A 306 -2.23 -4.50 -7.73
C MET A 306 -1.42 -4.24 -6.45
N ILE A 307 -0.99 -5.29 -5.76
CA ILE A 307 -0.17 -5.15 -4.54
C ILE A 307 1.12 -4.38 -4.87
N PHE A 308 1.82 -4.81 -5.93
CA PHE A 308 3.07 -4.19 -6.36
C PHE A 308 2.91 -2.71 -6.73
N MET A 309 1.84 -2.36 -7.45
CA MET A 309 1.55 -0.97 -7.81
C MET A 309 1.28 -0.10 -6.58
N THR A 310 0.66 -0.62 -5.52
CA THR A 310 0.48 0.16 -4.30
C THR A 310 1.80 0.44 -3.58
N VAL A 311 2.74 -0.51 -3.60
CA VAL A 311 4.10 -0.30 -3.05
C VAL A 311 4.86 0.75 -3.86
N ILE A 312 4.86 0.64 -5.19
CA ILE A 312 5.48 1.66 -6.07
C ILE A 312 4.88 3.04 -5.83
N PHE A 313 3.55 3.12 -5.70
CA PHE A 313 2.89 4.39 -5.44
C PHE A 313 3.32 4.99 -4.09
N GLY A 314 3.51 4.17 -3.06
CA GLY A 314 4.09 4.59 -1.79
C GLY A 314 5.45 5.25 -1.96
N HIS A 315 6.38 4.55 -2.63
CA HIS A 315 7.70 5.11 -2.93
C HIS A 315 7.64 6.38 -3.77
N PHE A 316 6.73 6.46 -4.74
CA PHE A 316 6.53 7.66 -5.55
C PHE A 316 6.08 8.86 -4.69
N VAL A 317 5.15 8.65 -3.76
CA VAL A 317 4.69 9.70 -2.85
C VAL A 317 5.82 10.13 -1.89
N ASN A 318 6.64 9.19 -1.42
CA ASN A 318 7.83 9.49 -0.62
C ASN A 318 8.88 10.29 -1.38
N TRP A 319 9.14 9.93 -2.63
CA TRP A 319 10.02 10.70 -3.50
C TRP A 319 9.51 12.15 -3.67
N LEU A 320 8.19 12.33 -3.83
CA LEU A 320 7.58 13.67 -3.87
C LEU A 320 7.74 14.48 -2.59
N TYR A 321 8.06 13.87 -1.44
CA TYR A 321 8.33 14.62 -0.20
C TYR A 321 9.72 15.26 -0.20
N HIS A 322 10.69 14.66 -0.90
CA HIS A 322 12.10 15.06 -0.91
C HIS A 322 12.49 15.90 -2.14
N SER A 323 11.66 15.91 -3.20
CA SER A 323 11.77 16.81 -4.37
C SER A 323 11.21 18.21 -4.12
#